data_AF-A0AAV3YSM9-F1
#
_entry.id   AF-A0AAV3YSM9-F1
#
_cell.length_a   1.000
_cell.length_b   1.000
_cell.length_c   1.000
_cell.angle_alpha   90.00
_cell.angle_beta   90.00
_cell.angle_gamma   90.00
#
_symmetry.space_group_name_H-M   'P 1'
#
loop_
_entity.id
_entity.type
_entity.pdbx_description
1 polymer ?
#
loop_
_entity_poly.entity_id
_entity_poly.type
_entity_poly.pdbx_seq_one_letter_code
_entity_poly.pdbx_strand_id
1 'polypeptide(L)'
;MSQGNKVYGLILPKKQGQVKSQPSTVASVFQDDSDEEDRSTGPVAPYKVATSSTKIKRQTQMDIDKALQEDPNIYEYDEVYDQMQASKPQVGFKEKDKTKVDRKPKYIAGLLKAADVKKKEDERRLERKV
;
A
#
# COMPACT_ATOMS: atom_id res chain seq x y z
N MET A 1 -8.16 -51.00 16.28
CA MET A 1 -7.94 -49.66 15.68
C MET A 1 -8.05 -48.62 16.78
N SER A 2 -6.93 -48.15 17.32
CA SER A 2 -6.92 -47.10 18.36
C SER A 2 -6.69 -45.75 17.66
N GLN A 3 -7.73 -44.93 17.59
CA GLN A 3 -7.63 -43.57 17.06
C GLN A 3 -7.03 -42.68 18.15
N GLY A 4 -5.73 -42.37 18.03
CA GLY A 4 -5.07 -41.38 18.88
C GLY A 4 -5.57 -39.97 18.55
N ASN A 5 -5.96 -39.22 19.58
CA ASN A 5 -6.39 -37.82 19.46
C ASN A 5 -5.22 -36.96 18.96
N LYS A 6 -5.28 -36.56 17.68
CA LYS A 6 -4.30 -35.65 17.07
C LYS A 6 -4.69 -34.22 17.39
N VAL A 7 -3.83 -33.50 18.11
CA VAL A 7 -4.01 -32.06 18.36
C VAL A 7 -3.27 -31.31 17.28
N TYR A 8 -3.98 -30.46 16.55
CA TYR A 8 -3.44 -29.61 15.49
C TYR A 8 -3.50 -28.15 15.92
N GLY A 9 -2.47 -27.37 15.59
CA GLY A 9 -2.34 -25.96 15.96
C GLY A 9 -1.08 -25.67 16.77
N LEU A 10 -0.78 -24.39 17.00
CA LEU A 10 0.36 -23.95 17.79
C LEU A 10 0.07 -24.12 19.30
N ILE A 11 0.56 -25.22 19.88
CA ILE A 11 0.38 -25.54 21.31
C ILE A 11 1.58 -24.97 22.08
N LEU A 12 1.36 -23.88 22.81
CA LEU A 12 2.38 -23.29 23.67
C LEU A 12 2.48 -24.07 25.00
N PRO A 13 3.65 -24.63 25.37
CA PRO A 13 3.81 -25.29 26.66
C PRO A 13 3.76 -24.25 27.78
N LYS A 14 2.91 -24.49 28.79
CA LYS A 14 2.89 -23.68 30.02
C LYS A 14 4.20 -23.95 30.78
N LYS A 15 5.13 -22.99 30.77
CA LYS A 15 6.32 -23.04 31.65
C LYS A 15 5.86 -22.93 33.11
N GLN A 16 5.91 -24.05 33.83
CA GLN A 16 5.93 -24.06 35.28
C GLN A 16 7.36 -23.72 35.75
N GLY A 17 7.48 -22.79 36.68
CA GLY A 17 8.72 -22.55 37.44
C GLY A 17 9.55 -21.37 36.96
N GLN A 18 9.14 -20.15 37.30
CA GLN A 18 10.11 -19.08 37.54
C GLN A 18 10.67 -19.27 38.95
N VAL A 19 11.83 -19.92 39.04
CA VAL A 19 12.63 -20.01 40.27
C VAL A 19 13.89 -19.18 40.06
N LYS A 20 13.88 -17.98 40.65
CA LYS A 20 14.97 -17.14 41.21
C LYS A 20 16.40 -17.22 40.63
N SER A 21 16.97 -16.05 40.32
CA SER A 21 18.38 -15.75 40.65
C SER A 21 18.55 -14.26 41.05
N GLN A 22 19.43 -14.07 42.03
CA GLN A 22 19.81 -12.82 42.74
C GLN A 22 20.81 -11.97 41.91
N PRO A 23 21.07 -10.70 42.28
CA PRO A 23 21.69 -9.71 41.39
C PRO A 23 23.20 -9.92 41.22
N SER A 24 23.69 -9.78 39.98
CA SER A 24 25.12 -9.84 39.65
C SER A 24 25.80 -8.50 39.95
N THR A 25 26.78 -8.51 40.86
CA THR A 25 27.62 -7.37 41.26
C THR A 25 28.86 -7.19 40.37
N VAL A 26 28.72 -7.30 39.05
CA VAL A 26 29.77 -6.91 38.10
C VAL A 26 29.29 -5.68 37.34
N ALA A 27 29.91 -4.55 37.62
CA ALA A 27 29.68 -3.28 36.95
C ALA A 27 29.97 -3.43 35.45
N SER A 28 28.91 -3.65 34.68
CA SER A 28 28.94 -3.65 33.22
C SER A 28 28.88 -2.21 32.75
N VAL A 29 30.02 -1.65 32.34
CA VAL A 29 30.19 -0.24 31.92
C VAL A 29 29.50 0.07 30.57
N PHE A 30 29.03 -0.95 29.85
CA PHE A 30 28.26 -0.80 28.62
C PHE A 30 26.77 -1.13 28.77
N GLN A 31 26.30 -1.36 30.01
CA GLN A 31 24.91 -1.62 30.32
C GLN A 31 24.21 -0.31 30.72
N ASP A 32 24.27 0.71 29.85
CA ASP A 32 23.31 1.80 29.92
C ASP A 32 22.07 1.37 29.14
N ASP A 33 21.16 0.80 29.92
CA ASP A 33 19.86 0.28 29.56
C ASP A 33 18.93 1.46 29.26
N SER A 34 18.90 1.88 27.99
CA SER A 34 17.86 2.73 27.44
C SER A 34 17.21 2.03 26.25
N ASP A 35 16.38 1.05 26.59
CA ASP A 35 15.18 0.60 25.87
C ASP A 35 15.43 -0.23 24.59
N GLU A 36 15.69 -1.53 24.81
CA GLU A 36 15.28 -2.58 23.87
C GLU A 36 13.75 -2.62 23.78
N GLU A 37 13.15 -1.72 23.01
CA GLU A 37 11.81 -1.96 22.46
C GLU A 37 11.93 -3.08 21.41
N ASP A 38 11.58 -4.28 21.86
CA ASP A 38 10.90 -5.36 21.14
C ASP A 38 10.91 -5.18 19.61
N ARG A 39 11.76 -5.95 18.92
CA ARG A 39 11.63 -6.19 17.47
C ARG A 39 10.36 -6.99 17.20
N SER A 40 9.21 -6.36 17.37
CA SER A 40 7.93 -6.87 16.92
C SER A 40 7.89 -6.77 15.40
N THR A 41 8.04 -7.90 14.73
CA THR A 41 7.74 -8.04 13.29
C THR A 41 6.22 -8.09 13.09
N GLY A 42 5.52 -7.04 13.55
CA GLY A 42 4.08 -6.83 13.41
C GLY A 42 3.76 -5.68 12.43
N PRO A 43 2.51 -5.55 11.95
CA PRO A 43 2.15 -4.52 10.99
C PRO A 43 2.37 -3.14 11.61
N VAL A 44 3.17 -2.31 10.95
CA VAL A 44 3.52 -0.94 11.35
C VAL A 44 2.26 -0.12 11.64
N ALA A 45 2.08 0.25 12.91
CA ALA A 45 1.03 1.17 13.32
C ALA A 45 1.31 2.57 12.75
N PRO A 46 0.26 3.34 12.37
CA PRO A 46 0.45 4.71 11.90
C PRO A 46 1.13 5.54 13.00
N TYR A 47 2.19 6.24 12.60
CA TYR A 47 2.96 7.15 13.44
C TYR A 47 2.00 8.08 14.18
N LYS A 48 2.04 8.05 15.52
CA LYS A 48 1.26 8.98 16.32
C LYS A 48 1.97 10.33 16.23
N VAL A 49 1.40 11.27 15.47
CA VAL A 49 1.81 12.67 15.51
C VAL A 49 1.57 13.16 16.93
N ALA A 50 2.63 13.31 17.72
CA ALA A 50 2.55 13.82 19.08
C ALA A 50 2.17 15.31 19.02
N THR A 51 0.88 15.61 19.09
CA THR A 51 0.32 16.97 19.10
C THR A 51 0.25 17.57 20.50
N SER A 52 1.24 17.28 21.36
CA SER A 52 1.34 17.88 22.70
C SER A 52 2.64 18.64 22.87
N SER A 53 2.49 19.95 23.05
CA SER A 53 3.49 21.02 23.19
C SER A 53 4.45 20.82 24.36
N THR A 54 5.32 19.82 24.27
CA THR A 54 6.47 19.68 25.16
C THR A 54 7.59 20.55 24.60
N LYS A 55 8.17 21.42 25.44
CA LYS A 55 9.34 22.24 25.04
C LYS A 55 10.40 21.29 24.46
N ILE A 56 10.77 21.53 23.20
CA ILE A 56 11.82 20.77 22.53
C ILE A 56 13.07 20.86 23.40
N LYS A 57 13.66 19.70 23.73
CA LYS A 57 14.90 19.68 24.53
C LYS A 57 15.98 20.41 23.74
N ARG A 58 16.86 21.16 24.42
CA ARG A 58 17.95 21.92 23.76
C ARG A 58 18.80 21.04 22.85
N GLN A 59 19.05 19.79 23.25
CA GLN A 59 19.75 18.80 22.43
C GLN A 59 19.03 18.56 21.10
N THR A 60 17.72 18.30 21.16
CA THR A 60 16.89 18.08 19.97
C THR A 60 16.89 19.27 19.02
N GLN A 61 16.91 20.50 19.54
CA GLN A 61 17.03 21.68 18.68
C GLN A 61 18.38 21.72 17.96
N MET A 62 19.49 21.44 18.67
CA MET A 62 20.82 21.40 18.04
C MET A 62 20.91 20.30 16.98
N ASP A 63 20.27 19.15 17.20
CA ASP A 63 20.24 18.05 16.25
C ASP A 63 19.41 18.41 15.01
N ILE A 64 18.27 19.09 15.19
CA ILE A 64 17.45 19.62 14.09
C ILE A 64 18.24 20.65 13.28
N ASP A 65 18.88 21.61 13.94
CA ASP A 65 19.65 22.67 13.27
C ASP A 65 20.84 22.06 12.49
N LYS A 66 21.51 21.06 13.06
CA LYS A 66 22.58 20.32 12.40
C LYS A 66 22.06 19.57 11.16
N ALA A 67 20.94 18.87 11.28
CA ALA A 67 20.33 18.14 10.18
C ALA A 67 19.95 19.09 9.03
N LEU A 68 19.37 20.26 9.34
CA LEU A 68 19.02 21.29 8.36
C LEU A 68 20.24 21.96 7.72
N GLN A 69 21.36 22.05 8.43
CA GLN A 69 22.62 22.58 7.89
C GLN A 69 23.30 21.58 6.93
N GLU A 70 23.21 20.28 7.21
CA GLU A 70 23.72 19.24 6.33
C GLU A 70 22.88 19.13 5.05
N ASP A 71 21.55 19.13 5.17
CA ASP A 71 20.63 19.14 4.04
C ASP A 71 19.31 19.87 4.40
N PRO A 72 18.96 20.96 3.70
CA PRO A 72 17.68 21.65 3.93
C PRO A 72 16.46 20.78 3.59
N ASN A 73 16.60 19.75 2.75
CA ASN A 73 15.52 18.85 2.33
C ASN A 73 15.40 17.60 3.22
N ILE A 74 16.12 17.51 4.34
CA ILE A 74 16.16 16.28 5.15
C ILE A 74 14.79 15.83 5.71
N TYR A 75 13.79 16.72 5.70
CA TYR A 75 12.42 16.45 6.16
C TYR A 75 11.33 16.51 5.06
N GLU A 76 11.63 16.81 3.78
CA GLU A 76 10.60 16.96 2.72
C GLU A 76 10.22 15.63 2.04
N TYR A 77 10.07 14.55 2.83
CA TYR A 77 9.74 13.22 2.31
C TYR A 77 8.43 13.15 1.51
N ASP A 78 7.41 13.91 1.92
CA ASP A 78 6.09 13.91 1.28
C ASP A 78 6.16 14.55 -0.12
N GLU A 79 6.91 15.65 -0.24
CA GLU A 79 7.04 16.39 -1.50
C GLU A 79 7.71 15.56 -2.60
N VAL A 80 8.74 14.77 -2.26
CA VAL A 80 9.40 13.86 -3.22
C VAL A 80 8.44 12.80 -3.73
N TYR A 81 7.58 12.25 -2.87
CA TYR A 81 6.59 11.27 -3.26
C TYR A 81 5.49 11.90 -4.14
N ASP A 82 4.98 13.05 -3.74
CA ASP A 82 4.00 13.81 -4.53
C ASP A 82 4.54 14.17 -5.91
N GLN A 83 5.80 14.61 -6.00
CA GLN A 83 6.48 14.84 -7.28
C GLN A 83 6.59 13.55 -8.10
N MET A 84 6.95 12.41 -7.50
CA MET A 84 6.99 11.13 -8.19
C MET A 84 5.62 10.68 -8.68
N GLN A 85 4.55 10.91 -7.92
CA GLN A 85 3.18 10.55 -8.32
C GLN A 85 2.62 11.51 -9.38
N ALA A 86 2.92 12.81 -9.26
CA ALA A 86 2.54 13.82 -10.22
C ALA A 86 3.27 13.66 -11.55
N SER A 87 4.57 13.34 -11.51
CA SER A 87 5.39 13.09 -12.69
C SER A 87 5.20 11.70 -13.28
N LYS A 88 4.66 10.74 -12.51
CA LYS A 88 4.26 9.44 -13.02
C LYS A 88 3.35 9.70 -14.21
N PRO A 89 3.81 9.39 -15.43
CA PRO A 89 3.01 9.72 -16.59
C PRO A 89 1.72 8.94 -16.41
N GLN A 90 0.58 9.64 -16.54
CA GLN A 90 -0.72 9.00 -16.55
C GLN A 90 -0.91 8.17 -17.84
N VAL A 91 0.12 7.42 -18.25
CA VAL A 91 0.16 6.45 -19.35
C VAL A 91 -1.00 5.46 -19.18
N GLY A 92 -1.38 5.17 -17.95
CA GLY A 92 -2.51 4.30 -17.67
C GLY A 92 -3.90 4.92 -17.79
N PHE A 93 -4.07 6.25 -17.71
CA PHE A 93 -5.40 6.89 -17.67
C PHE A 93 -5.64 7.77 -18.90
N LYS A 94 -4.75 8.72 -19.17
CA LYS A 94 -4.88 9.65 -20.31
C LYS A 94 -4.69 8.97 -21.66
N GLU A 95 -3.86 7.93 -21.74
CA GLU A 95 -3.68 7.15 -22.98
C GLU A 95 -4.86 6.18 -23.21
N LYS A 96 -5.43 5.63 -22.13
CA LYS A 96 -6.66 4.82 -22.20
C LYS A 96 -7.87 5.65 -22.61
N ASP A 97 -7.95 6.91 -22.21
CA ASP A 97 -9.10 7.75 -22.57
C ASP A 97 -9.03 8.22 -24.02
N LYS A 98 -7.83 8.54 -24.54
CA LYS A 98 -7.65 8.80 -25.99
C LYS A 98 -8.00 7.57 -26.84
N THR A 99 -7.57 6.37 -26.41
CA THR A 99 -7.87 5.13 -27.14
C THR A 99 -9.32 4.65 -27.01
N LYS A 100 -10.07 5.07 -25.98
CA LYS A 100 -11.52 4.79 -25.87
C LYS A 100 -12.35 5.59 -26.87
N VAL A 101 -11.99 6.85 -27.12
CA VAL A 101 -12.74 7.73 -28.05
C VAL A 101 -12.62 7.22 -29.49
N ASP A 102 -11.46 6.69 -29.88
CA ASP A 102 -11.23 6.21 -31.24
C ASP A 102 -11.64 4.73 -31.47
N ARG A 103 -12.07 4.01 -30.43
CA ARG A 103 -12.42 2.59 -30.54
C ARG A 103 -13.84 2.40 -31.09
N LYS A 104 -13.98 2.48 -32.41
CA LYS A 104 -15.20 2.07 -33.10
C LYS A 104 -15.53 0.60 -32.74
N PRO A 105 -16.79 0.27 -32.39
CA PRO A 105 -17.16 -1.10 -32.05
C PRO A 105 -17.06 -2.01 -33.28
N LYS A 106 -16.54 -3.23 -33.09
CA LYS A 106 -16.15 -4.17 -34.15
C LYS A 106 -17.26 -4.50 -35.15
N TYR A 107 -18.53 -4.44 -34.74
CA TYR A 107 -19.66 -4.97 -35.52
C TYR A 107 -20.73 -3.94 -35.94
N ILE A 108 -20.71 -2.70 -35.43
CA ILE A 108 -21.81 -1.75 -35.67
C ILE A 108 -22.02 -1.46 -37.16
N ALA A 109 -20.92 -1.32 -37.91
CA ALA A 109 -20.96 -1.07 -39.34
C ALA A 109 -21.54 -2.27 -40.13
N GLY A 110 -21.28 -3.49 -39.67
CA GLY A 110 -21.84 -4.70 -40.28
C GLY A 110 -23.34 -4.83 -40.03
N LEU A 111 -23.78 -4.53 -38.81
CA LEU A 111 -25.20 -4.55 -38.44
C LEU A 111 -26.01 -3.52 -39.23
N LEU A 112 -25.49 -2.30 -39.38
CA LEU A 112 -26.13 -1.25 -40.20
C LEU A 112 -26.26 -1.68 -41.67
N LYS A 113 -25.18 -2.21 -42.27
CA LYS A 113 -25.21 -2.71 -43.64
C LYS A 113 -26.22 -3.85 -43.83
N ALA A 114 -26.30 -4.80 -42.89
CA ALA A 114 -27.24 -5.90 -42.96
C ALA A 114 -28.70 -5.42 -42.87
N ALA A 115 -28.97 -4.43 -42.01
CA ALA A 115 -30.29 -3.80 -41.91
C ALA A 115 -30.69 -3.13 -43.23
N ASP A 116 -29.77 -2.39 -43.86
CA ASP A 116 -30.01 -1.74 -45.15
C ASP A 116 -30.28 -2.76 -46.27
N VAL A 117 -29.55 -3.88 -46.31
CA VAL A 117 -29.77 -4.95 -47.29
C VAL A 117 -31.15 -5.57 -47.12
N LYS A 118 -31.53 -5.90 -45.88
CA LYS A 118 -32.84 -6.47 -45.56
C LYS A 118 -33.97 -5.52 -45.97
N LYS A 119 -33.83 -4.24 -45.66
CA LYS A 119 -34.81 -3.20 -46.04
C LYS A 119 -35.02 -3.15 -47.55
N LYS A 120 -33.94 -3.12 -48.34
CA LYS A 120 -34.01 -3.12 -49.81
C LYS A 120 -34.64 -4.40 -50.38
N GLU A 121 -34.36 -5.54 -49.77
CA GLU A 121 -34.95 -6.81 -50.19
C GLU A 121 -36.46 -6.86 -49.89
N ASP A 122 -36.86 -6.39 -48.72
CA ASP A 122 -38.26 -6.30 -48.30
C ASP A 122 -39.04 -5.36 -49.24
N GLU A 123 -38.48 -4.19 -49.59
CA GLU A 123 -39.03 -3.26 -50.59
C GLU A 123 -39.22 -3.95 -51.95
N ARG A 124 -38.20 -4.65 -52.46
CA ARG A 124 -38.28 -5.42 -53.72
C ARG A 124 -39.34 -6.54 -53.66
N ARG A 125 -39.52 -7.19 -52.51
CA ARG A 125 -40.55 -8.23 -52.34
C ARG A 125 -41.96 -7.61 -52.39
N LEU A 126 -42.15 -6.44 -51.78
CA LEU A 126 -43.42 -5.72 -51.82
C LEU A 126 -43.76 -5.26 -53.24
N GLU A 127 -42.81 -4.67 -53.96
CA GLU A 127 -42.99 -4.22 -55.35
C GLU A 127 -43.36 -5.36 -56.31
N ARG A 128 -42.79 -6.55 -56.10
CA ARG A 128 -43.09 -7.75 -56.91
C ARG A 128 -44.38 -8.46 -56.54
N LYS A 129 -44.97 -8.13 -55.39
CA LYS A 129 -46.22 -8.71 -54.90
C LYS A 129 -47.44 -7.91 -55.37
N VAL A 130 -47.22 -6.81 -56.12
CA VAL A 130 -48.25 -6.05 -56.84
C VAL A 130 -48.50 -6.67 -58.20
#